data_AF-A0A3D0IFY7-F1
#
_entry.id   AF-A0A3D0IFY7-F1
#
_cell.length_a   1.000
_cell.length_b   1.000
_cell.length_c   1.000
_cell.angle_alpha   90.00
_cell.angle_beta   90.00
_cell.angle_gamma   90.00
#
_symmetry.space_group_name_H-M   'P 1'
#
loop_
_entity.id
_entity.type
_entity.pdbx_description
1 polymer ?
#
loop_
_entity_poly.entity_id
_entity_poly.type
_entity_poly.pdbx_seq_one_letter_code
_entity_poly.pdbx_strand_id
1 'polypeptide(L)'
;HPFSTRQLDNPDNINAHYKHTGPEIWDDTDGKVDIFVGGVGTGGSTHGVSKFLKEKNPNVKVVITQPQPEDVVNSKVEGAEDGGFHGIHQVHNDDGLTPMAPTNFNGDLADEYNFISYAETLRAIHLLAKYEGIFVGASAGASLAVAIKLAQKEENKGKLIVPLLPDNGERYLSEDLQNIRPELEENLAF
;
A
#
# COMPACT_ATOMS: atom_id res chain seq x y z
N HIS A 1 -36.21 2.82 6.55
CA HIS A 1 -35.13 3.75 6.93
C HIS A 1 -33.84 3.29 6.27
N PRO A 2 -33.08 4.17 5.58
CA PRO A 2 -31.78 3.81 5.04
C PRO A 2 -30.75 3.65 6.17
N PHE A 3 -29.83 2.70 6.02
CA PHE A 3 -28.70 2.44 6.92
C PHE A 3 -27.39 2.68 6.17
N SER A 4 -26.45 3.42 6.77
CA SER A 4 -25.13 3.69 6.20
C SER A 4 -24.06 2.89 6.94
N THR A 5 -23.18 2.22 6.21
CA THR A 5 -22.13 1.35 6.75
C THR A 5 -20.89 2.11 7.23
N ARG A 6 -20.74 3.38 6.83
CA ARG A 6 -19.71 4.34 7.26
C ARG A 6 -18.27 3.76 7.37
N GLN A 7 -17.70 3.34 6.23
CA GLN A 7 -16.40 2.65 6.20
C GLN A 7 -15.21 3.42 6.82
N LEU A 8 -15.27 4.74 6.93
CA LEU A 8 -14.17 5.58 7.46
C LEU A 8 -14.13 5.66 8.99
N ASP A 9 -15.25 5.38 9.67
CA ASP A 9 -15.38 5.46 11.14
C ASP A 9 -15.91 4.16 11.77
N ASN A 10 -16.36 3.19 10.96
CA ASN A 10 -16.90 1.94 11.47
C ASN A 10 -15.76 1.01 11.92
N PRO A 11 -15.71 0.61 13.20
CA PRO A 11 -14.66 -0.27 13.72
C PRO A 11 -14.68 -1.67 13.10
N ASP A 12 -15.79 -2.10 12.50
CA ASP A 12 -15.89 -3.38 11.80
C ASP A 12 -14.91 -3.48 10.62
N ASN A 13 -14.57 -2.34 10.00
CA ASN A 13 -13.56 -2.27 8.94
C ASN A 13 -12.18 -2.74 9.46
N ILE A 14 -11.71 -2.18 10.58
CA ILE A 14 -10.46 -2.59 11.23
C ILE A 14 -10.56 -4.03 11.74
N ASN A 15 -11.68 -4.36 12.40
CA ASN A 15 -11.87 -5.65 13.05
C ASN A 15 -11.84 -6.81 12.05
N ALA A 16 -12.32 -6.62 10.83
CA ALA A 16 -12.25 -7.65 9.79
C ALA A 16 -10.79 -8.06 9.54
N HIS A 17 -9.89 -7.08 9.36
CA HIS A 17 -8.49 -7.34 9.07
C HIS A 17 -7.69 -7.79 10.29
N TYR A 18 -8.02 -7.30 11.48
CA TYR A 18 -7.42 -7.79 12.74
C TYR A 18 -7.78 -9.27 13.02
N LYS A 19 -9.01 -9.69 12.71
CA LYS A 19 -9.50 -11.06 12.99
C LYS A 19 -9.17 -12.07 11.89
N HIS A 20 -8.86 -11.61 10.68
CA HIS A 20 -8.69 -12.49 9.51
C HIS A 20 -7.34 -12.24 8.83
N THR A 21 -7.20 -11.10 8.13
CA THR A 21 -6.00 -10.83 7.31
C THR A 21 -4.69 -10.84 8.10
N GLY A 22 -4.66 -10.26 9.32
CA GLY A 22 -3.49 -10.29 10.20
C GLY A 22 -3.08 -11.71 10.61
N PRO A 23 -4.00 -12.51 11.17
CA PRO A 23 -3.77 -13.93 11.44
C PRO A 23 -3.31 -14.74 10.23
N GLU A 24 -3.94 -14.56 9.07
CA GLU A 24 -3.57 -15.26 7.83
C GLU A 24 -2.11 -14.98 7.45
N ILE A 25 -1.70 -13.70 7.43
CA ILE A 25 -0.30 -13.34 7.18
C ILE A 25 0.64 -13.96 8.20
N TRP A 26 0.29 -13.95 9.49
CA TRP A 26 1.13 -14.52 10.52
C TRP A 26 1.29 -16.04 10.36
N ASP A 27 0.20 -16.75 10.14
CA ASP A 27 0.19 -18.20 10.02
C ASP A 27 0.89 -18.65 8.73
N ASP A 28 0.60 -18.01 7.58
CA ASP A 28 1.20 -18.33 6.28
C ASP A 28 2.71 -18.04 6.23
N THR A 29 3.20 -17.17 7.12
CA THR A 29 4.64 -16.86 7.24
C THR A 29 5.34 -17.62 8.37
N ASP A 30 4.66 -18.54 9.05
CA ASP A 30 5.14 -19.18 10.29
C ASP A 30 5.60 -18.16 11.36
N GLY A 31 4.98 -16.98 11.40
CA GLY A 31 5.37 -15.87 12.28
C GLY A 31 6.71 -15.22 11.93
N LYS A 32 7.22 -15.41 10.71
CA LYS A 32 8.51 -14.88 10.25
C LYS A 32 8.38 -13.55 9.52
N VAL A 33 7.18 -12.99 9.35
CA VAL A 33 7.03 -11.65 8.76
C VAL A 33 7.82 -10.63 9.58
N ASP A 34 8.74 -9.93 8.93
CA ASP A 34 9.57 -8.89 9.54
C ASP A 34 9.05 -7.50 9.20
N ILE A 35 8.52 -7.33 7.98
CA ILE A 35 8.05 -6.04 7.47
C ILE A 35 6.70 -6.24 6.76
N PHE A 36 5.70 -5.49 7.18
CA PHE A 36 4.42 -5.37 6.48
C PHE A 36 4.35 -4.02 5.76
N VAL A 37 3.94 -4.02 4.49
CA VAL A 37 3.84 -2.82 3.65
C VAL A 37 2.41 -2.67 3.16
N GLY A 38 1.81 -1.50 3.37
CA GLY A 38 0.46 -1.23 2.87
C GLY A 38 0.15 0.26 2.81
N GLY A 39 -0.72 0.64 1.87
CA GLY A 39 -1.22 2.01 1.78
C GLY A 39 -2.43 2.27 2.68
N VAL A 40 -2.85 3.53 2.74
CA VAL A 40 -4.00 3.96 3.55
C VAL A 40 -5.03 4.69 2.68
N GLY A 41 -6.15 4.02 2.42
CA GLY A 41 -7.39 4.64 1.94
C GLY A 41 -8.32 4.91 3.12
N THR A 42 -9.14 3.93 3.49
CA THR A 42 -9.96 3.96 4.73
C THR A 42 -9.17 3.61 5.99
N GLY A 43 -7.96 3.06 5.82
CA GLY A 43 -7.07 2.62 6.91
C GLY A 43 -7.41 1.27 7.53
N GLY A 44 -8.55 0.65 7.21
CA GLY A 44 -8.99 -0.59 7.84
C GLY A 44 -8.01 -1.75 7.70
N SER A 45 -7.56 -2.06 6.49
CA SER A 45 -6.62 -3.16 6.23
C SER A 45 -5.30 -2.96 6.92
N THR A 46 -4.64 -1.85 6.64
CA THR A 46 -3.32 -1.55 7.19
C THR A 46 -3.35 -1.43 8.70
N HIS A 47 -4.35 -0.77 9.29
CA HIS A 47 -4.48 -0.70 10.74
C HIS A 47 -4.74 -2.08 11.36
N GLY A 48 -5.72 -2.82 10.86
CA GLY A 48 -6.12 -4.10 11.45
C GLY A 48 -5.00 -5.13 11.43
N VAL A 49 -4.31 -5.25 10.28
CA VAL A 49 -3.12 -6.11 10.14
C VAL A 49 -2.00 -5.65 11.07
N SER A 50 -1.65 -4.36 11.04
CA SER A 50 -0.54 -3.81 11.85
C SER A 50 -0.75 -4.03 13.32
N LYS A 51 -1.97 -3.79 13.81
CA LYS A 51 -2.32 -4.02 15.21
C LYS A 51 -2.12 -5.48 15.60
N PHE A 52 -2.64 -6.41 14.81
CA PHE A 52 -2.48 -7.84 15.08
C PHE A 52 -1.01 -8.27 15.08
N LEU A 53 -0.26 -7.89 14.03
CA LEU A 53 1.14 -8.29 13.89
C LEU A 53 2.02 -7.74 15.02
N LYS A 54 1.84 -6.47 15.42
CA LYS A 54 2.58 -5.88 16.55
C LYS A 54 2.23 -6.50 17.91
N GLU A 55 0.99 -6.96 18.10
CA GLU A 55 0.61 -7.74 19.29
C GLU A 55 1.29 -9.11 19.33
N LYS A 56 1.54 -9.74 18.17
CA LYS A 56 2.26 -11.02 18.07
C LYS A 56 3.78 -10.86 18.20
N ASN A 57 4.33 -9.86 17.54
CA ASN A 57 5.73 -9.51 17.61
C ASN A 57 5.89 -7.98 17.44
N PRO A 58 6.23 -7.24 18.51
CA PRO A 58 6.36 -5.78 18.43
C PRO A 58 7.51 -5.31 17.54
N ASN A 59 8.42 -6.22 17.13
CA ASN A 59 9.50 -5.91 16.20
C ASN A 59 9.08 -5.93 14.73
N VAL A 60 7.86 -6.38 14.40
CA VAL A 60 7.34 -6.27 13.03
C VAL A 60 7.28 -4.80 12.66
N LYS A 61 7.96 -4.45 11.57
CA LYS A 61 7.97 -3.10 11.02
C LYS A 61 6.76 -2.91 10.11
N VAL A 62 6.02 -1.85 10.32
CA VAL A 62 4.88 -1.43 9.50
C VAL A 62 5.30 -0.23 8.68
N VAL A 63 5.27 -0.38 7.35
CA VAL A 63 5.61 0.70 6.42
C VAL A 63 4.36 1.11 5.67
N ILE A 64 4.03 2.39 5.79
CA ILE A 64 2.90 3.00 5.11
C ILE A 64 3.37 3.53 3.75
N THR A 65 2.79 3.02 2.68
CA THR A 65 3.00 3.57 1.34
C THR A 65 2.06 4.74 1.10
N GLN A 66 2.60 5.86 0.63
CA GLN A 66 1.82 7.03 0.28
C GLN A 66 2.33 7.71 -1.00
N PRO A 67 1.44 8.31 -1.81
CA PRO A 67 1.82 8.94 -3.06
C PRO A 67 2.67 10.19 -2.84
N GLN A 68 3.57 10.46 -3.77
CA GLN A 68 4.26 11.75 -3.88
C GLN A 68 3.25 12.88 -4.10
N PRO A 69 3.32 14.00 -3.34
CA PRO A 69 2.38 15.11 -3.47
C PRO A 69 2.31 15.66 -4.89
N GLU A 70 3.45 15.74 -5.57
CA GLU A 70 3.58 16.26 -6.94
C GLU A 70 2.84 15.39 -7.97
N ASP A 71 2.84 14.07 -7.80
CA ASP A 71 2.15 13.15 -8.71
C ASP A 71 0.63 13.16 -8.50
N VAL A 72 0.16 13.54 -7.31
CA VAL A 72 -1.27 13.77 -7.05
C VAL A 72 -1.73 15.11 -7.66
N VAL A 73 -0.95 16.19 -7.46
CA VAL A 73 -1.33 17.55 -7.92
C VAL A 73 -1.13 17.73 -9.43
N ASN A 74 -0.06 17.17 -9.99
CA ASN A 74 0.32 17.28 -11.40
C ASN A 74 0.43 15.88 -12.03
N SER A 75 -0.67 15.13 -11.96
CA SER A 75 -0.75 13.77 -12.50
C SER A 75 -0.24 13.67 -13.93
N LYS A 76 0.66 12.72 -14.17
CA LYS A 76 1.05 12.29 -15.53
C LYS A 76 -0.03 11.42 -16.19
N VAL A 77 -1.05 11.01 -15.44
CA VAL A 77 -2.23 10.32 -15.93
C VAL A 77 -3.34 11.36 -16.13
N GLU A 78 -3.63 11.67 -17.39
CA GLU A 78 -4.73 12.56 -17.72
C GLU A 78 -6.08 11.92 -17.31
N GLY A 79 -6.94 12.71 -16.66
CA GLY A 79 -8.30 12.29 -16.30
C GLY A 79 -8.47 11.55 -14.98
N ALA A 80 -7.41 11.38 -14.18
CA ALA A 80 -7.49 10.80 -12.84
C ALA A 80 -7.49 11.88 -11.74
N GLU A 81 -8.47 11.87 -10.84
CA GLU A 81 -8.64 12.89 -9.78
C GLU A 81 -7.60 12.78 -8.65
N ASP A 82 -7.05 11.60 -8.40
CA ASP A 82 -6.09 11.31 -7.32
C ASP A 82 -4.67 11.00 -7.83
N GLY A 83 -4.38 11.39 -9.07
CA GLY A 83 -3.14 11.02 -9.74
C GLY A 83 -3.09 9.56 -10.22
N GLY A 84 -4.21 8.83 -10.15
CA GLY A 84 -4.32 7.43 -10.53
C GLY A 84 -3.97 6.45 -9.40
N PHE A 85 -3.71 6.95 -8.19
CA PHE A 85 -3.22 6.12 -7.07
C PHE A 85 -4.28 5.25 -6.41
N HIS A 86 -5.57 5.49 -6.69
CA HIS A 86 -6.75 4.73 -6.28
C HIS A 86 -6.58 3.85 -5.03
N GLY A 87 -7.10 4.35 -3.91
CA GLY A 87 -7.18 3.59 -2.66
C GLY A 87 -6.02 3.83 -1.68
N ILE A 88 -5.07 4.70 -2.02
CA ILE A 88 -4.04 5.19 -1.09
C ILE A 88 -3.98 6.71 -1.08
N HIS A 89 -3.72 7.29 0.09
CA HIS A 89 -3.63 8.73 0.30
C HIS A 89 -2.34 9.12 1.03
N GLN A 90 -1.93 10.37 0.87
CA GLN A 90 -0.84 10.94 1.65
C GLN A 90 -1.32 11.27 3.06
N VAL A 91 -1.13 10.35 4.00
CA VAL A 91 -1.63 10.44 5.36
C VAL A 91 -0.65 11.07 6.34
N HIS A 92 0.61 11.29 5.94
CA HIS A 92 1.63 11.91 6.79
C HIS A 92 2.52 12.92 6.03
N ASN A 93 2.95 13.97 6.71
CA ASN A 93 3.94 14.95 6.26
C ASN A 93 4.85 15.40 7.43
N ASP A 94 5.68 16.41 7.25
CA ASP A 94 6.62 16.89 8.29
C ASP A 94 5.92 17.42 9.56
N ASP A 95 4.63 17.80 9.46
CA ASP A 95 3.80 18.29 10.55
C ASP A 95 2.97 17.17 11.23
N GLY A 96 3.11 15.92 10.78
CA GLY A 96 2.39 14.75 11.32
C GLY A 96 1.30 14.24 10.40
N LEU A 97 0.17 13.78 10.96
CA LEU A 97 -0.95 13.25 10.19
C LEU A 97 -1.66 14.35 9.40
N THR A 98 -1.95 14.08 8.13
CA THR A 98 -2.67 15.02 7.25
C THR A 98 -4.19 14.85 7.40
N PRO A 99 -5.01 15.80 6.89
CA PRO A 99 -6.46 15.65 6.83
C PRO A 99 -6.95 14.45 6.00
N MET A 100 -6.08 13.83 5.20
CA MET A 100 -6.40 12.62 4.44
C MET A 100 -6.29 11.35 5.28
N ALA A 101 -5.70 11.42 6.48
CA ALA A 101 -5.66 10.32 7.42
C ALA A 101 -7.08 10.05 7.95
N PRO A 102 -7.67 8.87 7.71
CA PRO A 102 -9.01 8.55 8.19
C PRO A 102 -9.02 8.33 9.70
N THR A 103 -10.17 8.52 10.35
CA THR A 103 -10.31 8.34 11.81
C THR A 103 -9.93 6.94 12.29
N ASN A 104 -10.13 5.93 11.44
CA ASN A 104 -9.74 4.54 11.70
C ASN A 104 -8.22 4.29 11.62
N PHE A 105 -7.41 5.23 11.14
CA PHE A 105 -5.96 5.09 11.08
C PHE A 105 -5.30 5.59 12.36
N ASN A 106 -4.41 4.78 12.94
CA ASN A 106 -3.59 5.17 14.08
C ASN A 106 -2.13 5.22 13.62
N GLY A 107 -1.58 6.43 13.56
CA GLY A 107 -0.19 6.68 13.15
C GLY A 107 0.85 6.04 14.08
N ASP A 108 0.51 5.75 15.33
CA ASP A 108 1.42 5.13 16.30
C ASP A 108 1.78 3.67 15.94
N LEU A 109 1.01 3.05 15.05
CA LEU A 109 1.28 1.71 14.55
C LEU A 109 2.24 1.70 13.34
N ALA A 110 2.53 2.86 12.75
CA ALA A 110 3.42 2.99 11.60
C ALA A 110 4.85 3.31 12.05
N ASP A 111 5.82 2.57 11.54
CA ASP A 111 7.26 2.81 11.81
C ASP A 111 7.92 3.67 10.73
N GLU A 112 7.39 3.67 9.51
CA GLU A 112 7.90 4.44 8.37
C GLU A 112 6.76 4.85 7.43
N TYR A 113 6.84 6.05 6.88
CA TYR A 113 6.01 6.50 5.75
C TYR A 113 6.92 6.62 4.53
N ASN A 114 6.61 5.89 3.47
CA ASN A 114 7.41 5.85 2.25
C ASN A 114 6.65 6.52 1.10
N PHE A 115 7.24 7.59 0.55
CA PHE A 115 6.71 8.26 -0.62
C PHE A 115 7.01 7.44 -1.88
N ILE A 116 5.98 7.26 -2.71
CA ILE A 116 6.10 6.53 -3.97
C ILE A 116 5.61 7.39 -5.13
N SER A 117 6.35 7.36 -6.23
CA SER A 117 5.90 7.98 -7.48
C SER A 117 4.96 7.04 -8.24
N TYR A 118 4.17 7.62 -9.13
CA TYR A 118 3.28 6.87 -9.99
C TYR A 118 4.07 6.02 -10.99
N ALA A 119 5.21 6.52 -11.46
CA ALA A 119 6.08 5.79 -12.37
C ALA A 119 6.67 4.52 -11.72
N GLU A 120 7.05 4.58 -10.43
CA GLU A 120 7.49 3.39 -9.68
C GLU A 120 6.34 2.41 -9.46
N THR A 121 5.14 2.92 -9.21
CA THR A 121 3.92 2.12 -9.09
C THR A 121 3.64 1.33 -10.37
N LEU A 122 3.63 2.01 -11.53
CA LEU A 122 3.46 1.37 -12.85
C LEU A 122 4.53 0.31 -13.10
N ARG A 123 5.80 0.65 -12.85
CA ARG A 123 6.90 -0.29 -13.08
C ARG A 123 6.75 -1.55 -12.23
N ALA A 124 6.35 -1.44 -10.97
CA ALA A 124 6.10 -2.60 -10.13
C ALA A 124 4.94 -3.47 -10.64
N ILE A 125 3.83 -2.85 -11.09
CA ILE A 125 2.69 -3.56 -11.70
C ILE A 125 3.14 -4.34 -12.94
N HIS A 126 3.87 -3.69 -13.85
CA HIS A 126 4.32 -4.31 -15.08
C HIS A 126 5.35 -5.41 -14.86
N LEU A 127 6.26 -5.25 -13.89
CA LEU A 127 7.20 -6.30 -13.51
C LEU A 127 6.47 -7.50 -12.92
N LEU A 128 5.50 -7.28 -12.03
CA LEU A 128 4.70 -8.36 -11.45
C LEU A 128 3.90 -9.11 -12.53
N ALA A 129 3.26 -8.39 -13.45
CA ALA A 129 2.53 -9.00 -14.55
C ALA A 129 3.47 -9.78 -15.49
N LYS A 130 4.66 -9.24 -15.77
CA LYS A 130 5.63 -9.85 -16.69
C LYS A 130 6.27 -11.11 -16.11
N TYR A 131 6.68 -11.09 -14.84
CA TYR A 131 7.46 -12.17 -14.24
C TYR A 131 6.61 -13.18 -13.49
N GLU A 132 5.51 -12.75 -12.86
CA GLU A 132 4.66 -13.60 -12.04
C GLU A 132 3.27 -13.85 -12.67
N GLY A 133 2.93 -13.16 -13.76
CA GLY A 133 1.62 -13.30 -14.41
C GLY A 133 0.46 -12.70 -13.61
N ILE A 134 0.75 -11.84 -12.62
CA ILE A 134 -0.24 -11.25 -11.73
C ILE A 134 -0.38 -9.77 -12.07
N PHE A 135 -1.58 -9.36 -12.52
CA PHE A 135 -1.91 -7.98 -12.83
C PHE A 135 -2.76 -7.36 -11.72
N VAL A 136 -2.30 -6.24 -11.16
CA VAL A 136 -2.87 -5.62 -9.94
C VAL A 136 -3.18 -4.13 -10.15
N GLY A 137 -3.96 -3.56 -9.24
CA GLY A 137 -4.26 -2.12 -9.22
C GLY A 137 -3.11 -1.23 -8.73
N ALA A 138 -3.32 0.07 -8.77
CA ALA A 138 -2.33 1.08 -8.39
C ALA A 138 -1.88 0.96 -6.92
N SER A 139 -2.79 0.79 -5.98
CA SER A 139 -2.46 0.65 -4.55
C SER A 139 -1.59 -0.59 -4.24
N ALA A 140 -1.85 -1.69 -4.95
CA ALA A 140 -1.05 -2.91 -4.88
C ALA A 140 0.35 -2.70 -5.48
N GLY A 141 0.42 -2.09 -6.67
CA GLY A 141 1.68 -1.71 -7.32
C GLY A 141 2.55 -0.83 -6.44
N ALA A 142 1.95 0.17 -5.81
CA ALA A 142 2.61 1.09 -4.88
C ALA A 142 3.21 0.35 -3.68
N SER A 143 2.42 -0.52 -3.04
CA SER A 143 2.87 -1.34 -1.90
C SER A 143 3.99 -2.30 -2.30
N LEU A 144 3.89 -2.91 -3.47
CA LEU A 144 4.94 -3.78 -4.02
C LEU A 144 6.23 -3.01 -4.33
N ALA A 145 6.13 -1.83 -4.94
CA ALA A 145 7.28 -0.99 -5.26
C ALA A 145 8.07 -0.62 -3.99
N VAL A 146 7.37 -0.24 -2.92
CA VAL A 146 8.00 0.02 -1.61
C VAL A 146 8.62 -1.25 -1.03
N ALA A 147 7.95 -2.40 -1.11
CA ALA A 147 8.51 -3.67 -0.65
C ALA A 147 9.80 -4.06 -1.40
N ILE A 148 9.86 -3.88 -2.71
CA ILE A 148 11.06 -4.12 -3.54
C ILE A 148 12.20 -3.20 -3.08
N LYS A 149 11.95 -1.89 -2.94
CA LYS A 149 12.96 -0.95 -2.43
C LYS A 149 13.48 -1.33 -1.05
N LEU A 150 12.60 -1.78 -0.16
CA LEU A 150 12.99 -2.22 1.18
C LEU A 150 13.82 -3.50 1.15
N ALA A 151 13.49 -4.46 0.26
CA ALA A 151 14.22 -5.72 0.11
C ALA A 151 15.66 -5.52 -0.38
N GLN A 152 15.94 -4.42 -1.08
CA GLN A 152 17.27 -4.08 -1.60
C GLN A 152 18.20 -3.42 -0.58
N LYS A 153 17.66 -2.98 0.55
CA LYS A 153 18.45 -2.39 1.63
C LYS A 153 19.25 -3.49 2.34
N GLU A 154 20.56 -3.29 2.54
CA GLU A 154 21.43 -4.32 3.14
C GLU A 154 20.97 -4.69 4.56
N GLU A 155 20.42 -3.73 5.33
CA GLU A 155 19.88 -3.99 6.67
C GLU A 155 18.62 -4.87 6.69
N ASN A 156 18.00 -5.12 5.54
CA ASN A 156 16.83 -5.99 5.38
C ASN A 156 17.16 -7.32 4.72
N LYS A 157 18.44 -7.61 4.48
CA LYS A 157 18.86 -8.88 3.91
C LYS A 157 18.40 -10.06 4.75
N GLY A 158 17.70 -11.00 4.11
CA GLY A 158 17.14 -12.19 4.75
C GLY A 158 15.83 -11.96 5.52
N LYS A 159 15.31 -10.72 5.55
CA LYS A 159 14.00 -10.43 6.14
C LYS A 159 12.86 -10.82 5.19
N LEU A 160 11.74 -11.23 5.77
CA LEU A 160 10.50 -11.50 5.05
C LEU A 160 9.61 -10.25 5.02
N ILE A 161 9.30 -9.78 3.80
CA ILE A 161 8.49 -8.58 3.56
C ILE A 161 7.17 -8.98 2.92
N VAL A 162 6.06 -8.49 3.47
CA VAL A 162 4.70 -8.77 2.98
C VAL A 162 4.04 -7.46 2.52
N PRO A 163 4.00 -7.19 1.20
CA PRO A 163 3.17 -6.11 0.65
C PRO A 163 1.71 -6.55 0.54
N LEU A 164 0.78 -5.67 0.93
CA LEU A 164 -0.65 -5.86 0.69
C LEU A 164 -0.99 -5.52 -0.76
N LEU A 165 -1.63 -6.45 -1.47
CA LEU A 165 -2.11 -6.27 -2.84
C LEU A 165 -3.66 -6.30 -2.84
N PRO A 166 -4.35 -5.15 -2.72
CA PRO A 166 -5.78 -5.13 -2.39
C PRO A 166 -6.70 -5.66 -3.50
N ASP A 167 -6.34 -5.43 -4.76
CA ASP A 167 -7.19 -5.78 -5.90
C ASP A 167 -6.42 -6.09 -7.19
N ASN A 168 -7.17 -6.62 -8.14
CA ASN A 168 -6.68 -7.02 -9.46
C ASN A 168 -6.75 -5.85 -10.46
N GLY A 169 -5.89 -5.90 -11.48
CA GLY A 169 -5.77 -4.84 -12.47
C GLY A 169 -6.95 -4.74 -13.45
N GLU A 170 -7.84 -5.74 -13.51
CA GLU A 170 -8.95 -5.79 -14.48
C GLU A 170 -9.90 -4.58 -14.38
N ARG A 171 -9.98 -3.98 -13.19
CA ARG A 171 -10.81 -2.81 -12.88
C ARG A 171 -10.29 -1.53 -13.53
N TYR A 172 -9.02 -1.51 -13.91
CA TYR A 172 -8.27 -0.32 -14.34
C TYR A 172 -7.94 -0.34 -15.84
N LEU A 173 -8.55 -1.23 -16.62
CA LEU A 173 -8.30 -1.33 -18.07
C LEU A 173 -8.67 -0.05 -18.84
N SER A 174 -9.60 0.74 -18.30
CA SER A 174 -9.98 2.07 -18.82
C SER A 174 -9.01 3.19 -18.47
N GLU A 175 -8.11 2.95 -17.51
CA GLU A 175 -7.18 3.94 -16.96
C GLU A 175 -5.74 3.72 -17.43
N ASP A 176 -5.56 2.89 -18.46
CA ASP A 176 -4.28 2.76 -19.17
C ASP A 176 -3.17 2.11 -18.29
N LEU A 177 -3.54 1.48 -17.17
CA LEU A 177 -2.63 0.85 -16.21
C LEU A 177 -1.84 -0.34 -16.78
N GLN A 178 -2.32 -0.92 -17.87
CA GLN A 178 -1.69 -2.02 -18.60
C GLN A 178 -0.63 -1.58 -19.61
N ASN A 179 -0.60 -0.29 -19.96
CA ASN A 179 0.27 0.21 -21.00
C ASN A 179 1.63 0.57 -20.41
N ILE A 180 2.64 -0.17 -20.86
CA ILE A 180 4.03 0.08 -20.51
C ILE A 180 4.44 1.43 -21.10
N ARG A 181 5.08 2.26 -20.27
CA ARG A 181 5.56 3.61 -20.59
C ARG A 181 7.07 3.64 -20.40
N PRO A 182 7.86 3.14 -21.38
CA PRO A 182 9.31 3.05 -21.26
C PRO A 182 9.99 4.35 -20.85
N GLU A 183 9.47 5.49 -21.33
CA GLU A 183 9.96 6.82 -21.02
C GLU A 183 9.84 7.20 -19.53
N LEU A 184 8.86 6.62 -18.82
CA LEU A 184 8.69 6.78 -17.38
C LEU A 184 9.40 5.67 -16.60
N GLU A 185 9.40 4.46 -17.13
CA GLU A 185 9.78 3.27 -16.38
C GLU A 185 11.24 2.87 -16.54
N GLU A 186 11.85 2.97 -17.73
CA GLU A 186 13.21 2.44 -17.98
C GLU A 186 14.31 3.14 -17.18
N ASN A 187 14.09 4.41 -16.82
CA ASN A 187 15.04 5.20 -16.04
C ASN A 187 14.93 4.96 -14.52
N LEU A 188 13.92 4.20 -14.08
CA LEU A 188 13.74 3.89 -12.66
C LEU A 188 14.61 2.70 -12.28
N ALA A 189 15.43 2.91 -11.26
CA ALA A 189 16.10 1.82 -10.58
C ALA A 189 15.08 1.11 -9.67
N PHE A 190 14.84 -0.16 -9.98
CA PHE A 190 14.68 -1.17 -8.94
C PHE A 190 15.97 -1.97 -8.97
#